data_AF-A0A6C2DU27-F1
#
_entry.id   AF-A0A6C2DU27-F1
#
_cell.length_a   1.000
_cell.length_b   1.000
_cell.length_c   1.000
_cell.angle_alpha   90.00
_cell.angle_beta   90.00
_cell.angle_gamma   90.00
#
_symmetry.space_group_name_H-M   'P 1'
#
loop_
_entity.id
_entity.type
_entity.pdbx_description
1 polymer ?
#
loop_
_entity_poly.entity_id
_entity_poly.type
_entity_poly.pdbx_seq_one_letter_code
_entity_poly.pdbx_strand_id
1 'polypeptide(L)'
;MHQKLEELIKLCRRPTIELLREALLCRQELSEAESNFITYIAGFSHHEFAESLFSNFNLSFLENTSIFFDRENNKLHFKILLHDKSHYCAKLHMGRIERDYNSPMFWSKIEFRDKDGLYIDSLGKQLRGCSGDQVRAYISQGISGVSENVVSYQRNLQGYSVVTHFVRAAEPNTDINVKTVFSRVTACIFVNTCEKSFSNLSLDQFQHRAELYPLLKSVYWYVIDAIQPERVTDFLQKIEADFKLMQYDVKYDYLQEILPEIETMILNILSHSRD
;
A
#
# COMPACT_ATOMS: atom_id res chain seq x y z
N MET A 1 6.56 18.36 23.64
CA MET A 1 6.34 16.98 23.13
C MET A 1 5.92 16.96 21.66
N HIS A 2 4.99 17.82 21.20
CA HIS A 2 4.55 17.84 19.78
C HIS A 2 5.64 18.10 18.71
N GLN A 3 6.61 18.99 18.95
CA GLN A 3 7.68 19.26 17.96
C GLN A 3 8.58 18.04 17.68
N LYS A 4 8.84 17.21 18.70
CA LYS A 4 9.67 15.99 18.56
C LYS A 4 8.94 14.90 17.75
N LEU A 5 7.61 14.96 17.70
CA LEU A 5 6.71 13.96 17.09
C LEU A 5 6.49 14.21 15.58
N GLU A 6 6.24 15.45 15.17
CA GLU A 6 6.19 15.80 13.75
C GLU A 6 7.55 15.55 13.06
N GLU A 7 8.65 15.81 13.78
CA GLU A 7 9.99 15.46 13.34
C GLU A 7 10.16 13.95 13.20
N LEU A 8 9.71 13.15 14.17
CA LEU A 8 9.79 11.69 14.12
C LEU A 8 8.97 11.10 12.97
N ILE A 9 7.76 11.60 12.70
CA ILE A 9 6.94 11.17 11.55
C ILE A 9 7.62 11.56 10.24
N LYS A 10 8.18 12.76 10.14
CA LYS A 10 8.91 13.22 8.95
C LYS A 10 10.17 12.39 8.71
N LEU A 11 10.88 12.04 9.77
CA LEU A 11 12.06 11.18 9.74
C LEU A 11 11.67 9.74 9.37
N CYS A 12 10.56 9.21 9.90
CA CYS A 12 10.03 7.89 9.56
C CYS A 12 9.45 7.78 8.14
N ARG A 13 9.43 8.86 7.36
CA ARG A 13 9.23 8.79 5.90
C ARG A 13 10.50 8.39 5.15
N ARG A 14 11.66 8.49 5.80
CA ARG A 14 12.96 8.01 5.30
C ARG A 14 13.76 7.28 6.39
N PRO A 15 13.20 6.23 7.02
CA PRO A 15 13.83 5.69 8.21
C PRO A 15 15.11 4.93 7.87
N THR A 16 16.13 5.07 8.72
CA THR A 16 17.16 4.05 8.89
C THR A 16 16.65 2.96 9.81
N ILE A 17 17.36 1.84 9.91
CA ILE A 17 17.03 0.76 10.87
C ILE A 17 17.01 1.29 12.31
N GLU A 18 17.98 2.13 12.70
CA GLU A 18 18.09 2.69 14.04
C GLU A 18 16.91 3.61 14.35
N LEU A 19 16.57 4.49 13.42
CA LEU A 19 15.44 5.41 13.56
C LEU A 19 14.11 4.64 13.63
N LEU A 20 13.94 3.59 12.83
CA LEU A 20 12.76 2.75 12.90
C LEU A 20 12.68 2.01 14.24
N ARG A 21 13.80 1.52 14.77
CA ARG A 21 13.87 0.91 16.10
C ARG A 21 13.46 1.90 17.19
N GLU A 22 13.97 3.13 17.16
CA GLU A 22 13.58 4.18 18.10
C GLU A 22 12.09 4.51 18.00
N ALA A 23 11.56 4.65 16.77
CA ALA A 23 10.15 4.90 16.56
C ALA A 23 9.28 3.75 17.08
N LEU A 24 9.68 2.50 16.84
CA LEU A 24 8.98 1.30 17.33
C LEU A 24 8.97 1.22 18.86
N LEU A 25 10.07 1.60 19.54
CA LEU A 25 10.14 1.65 21.01
C LEU A 25 9.15 2.66 21.61
N CYS A 26 8.96 3.81 20.96
CA CYS A 26 8.11 4.88 21.46
C CYS A 26 6.62 4.71 21.07
N ARG A 27 6.23 3.64 20.37
CA ARG A 27 4.88 3.48 19.80
C ARG A 27 3.74 3.60 20.80
N GLN A 28 3.95 3.18 22.05
CA GLN A 28 2.95 3.27 23.12
C GLN A 28 2.69 4.71 23.59
N GLU A 29 3.60 5.63 23.29
CA GLU A 29 3.48 7.05 23.63
C GLU A 29 2.84 7.88 22.50
N LEU A 30 2.63 7.25 21.33
CA LEU A 30 2.07 7.90 20.14
C LEU A 30 0.54 7.86 20.15
N SER A 31 -0.09 8.74 19.37
CA SER A 31 -1.51 8.57 19.08
C SER A 31 -1.74 7.30 18.27
N GLU A 32 -2.98 6.80 18.29
CA GLU A 32 -3.34 5.56 17.60
C GLU A 32 -3.01 5.59 16.10
N ALA A 33 -3.29 6.73 15.44
CA ALA A 33 -3.01 6.91 14.02
C ALA A 33 -1.50 6.89 13.72
N GLU A 34 -0.69 7.48 14.60
CA GLU A 34 0.77 7.52 14.45
C GLU A 34 1.40 6.15 14.72
N SER A 35 0.96 5.46 15.77
CA SER A 35 1.39 4.08 16.04
C SER A 35 1.05 3.16 14.86
N ASN A 36 -0.17 3.30 14.30
CA ASN A 36 -0.58 2.56 13.11
C ASN A 36 0.29 2.92 11.89
N PHE A 37 0.67 4.19 11.71
CA PHE A 37 1.54 4.62 10.61
C PHE A 37 2.97 4.09 10.76
N ILE A 38 3.58 4.15 11.95
CA ILE A 38 4.91 3.55 12.19
C ILE A 38 4.89 2.05 11.93
N THR A 39 3.81 1.37 12.33
CA THR A 39 3.61 -0.05 12.04
C THR A 39 3.45 -0.31 10.55
N TYR A 40 2.74 0.58 9.84
CA TYR A 40 2.65 0.51 8.37
C TYR A 40 4.02 0.63 7.71
N ILE A 41 4.82 1.60 8.15
CA ILE A 41 6.17 1.83 7.64
C ILE A 41 7.03 0.58 7.83
N ALA A 42 7.07 0.02 9.04
CA ALA A 42 7.85 -1.20 9.31
C ALA A 42 7.33 -2.42 8.54
N GLY A 43 6.01 -2.61 8.50
CA GLY A 43 5.38 -3.80 7.95
C GLY A 43 5.30 -3.82 6.44
N PHE A 44 4.95 -2.71 5.79
CA PHE A 44 4.63 -2.68 4.35
C PHE A 44 5.61 -1.85 3.54
N SER A 45 5.99 -0.68 4.04
CA SER A 45 6.85 0.22 3.27
C SER A 45 8.29 -0.26 3.25
N HIS A 46 8.80 -0.73 4.39
CA HIS A 46 10.23 -0.96 4.63
C HIS A 46 10.55 -2.35 5.17
N HIS A 47 9.67 -3.31 4.91
CA HIS A 47 9.76 -4.65 5.48
C HIS A 47 11.10 -5.34 5.23
N GLU A 48 11.72 -5.09 4.06
CA GLU A 48 12.96 -5.73 3.61
C GLU A 48 14.12 -5.54 4.60
N PHE A 49 14.21 -4.39 5.28
CA PHE A 49 15.22 -4.15 6.31
C PHE A 49 14.66 -4.11 7.73
N ALA A 50 13.36 -3.82 7.88
CA ALA A 50 12.68 -3.80 9.16
C ALA A 50 12.49 -5.22 9.75
N GLU A 51 12.51 -6.26 8.92
CA GLU A 51 12.27 -7.65 9.35
C GLU A 51 13.18 -8.08 10.51
N SER A 52 14.44 -7.63 10.51
CA SER A 52 15.40 -7.89 11.59
C SER A 52 14.96 -7.34 12.97
N LEU A 53 14.03 -6.39 13.00
CA LEU A 53 13.48 -5.80 14.21
C LEU A 53 12.22 -6.52 14.69
N PHE A 54 11.53 -7.29 13.85
CA PHE A 54 10.18 -7.80 14.12
C PHE A 54 10.08 -8.61 15.42
N SER A 55 11.04 -9.50 15.68
CA SER A 55 11.08 -10.30 16.91
C SER A 55 11.15 -9.44 18.18
N ASN A 56 11.83 -8.29 18.12
CA ASN A 56 12.04 -7.42 19.28
C ASN A 56 10.78 -6.63 19.66
N PHE A 57 9.83 -6.51 18.74
CA PHE A 57 8.61 -5.72 18.89
C PHE A 57 7.34 -6.57 18.75
N ASN A 58 7.45 -7.90 18.83
CA ASN A 58 6.36 -8.85 18.65
C ASN A 58 5.54 -8.64 17.36
N LEU A 59 6.23 -8.24 16.29
CA LEU A 59 5.66 -8.06 14.96
C LEU A 59 5.91 -9.30 14.12
N SER A 60 5.01 -9.60 13.19
CA SER A 60 5.22 -10.65 12.19
C SER A 60 4.15 -10.59 11.13
N PHE A 61 4.45 -11.04 9.91
CA PHE A 61 3.40 -11.43 8.98
C PHE A 61 2.77 -12.75 9.41
N LEU A 62 1.46 -12.88 9.28
CA LEU A 62 0.82 -14.20 9.36
C LEU A 62 1.30 -15.05 8.17
N GLU A 63 1.59 -16.31 8.43
CA GLU A 63 2.23 -17.21 7.48
C GLU A 63 1.44 -17.27 6.16
N ASN A 64 2.14 -17.18 5.03
CA ASN A 64 1.56 -17.20 3.68
C ASN A 64 0.52 -16.12 3.39
N THR A 65 0.52 -15.01 4.14
CA THR A 65 -0.40 -13.88 3.92
C THR A 65 0.34 -12.55 3.79
N SER A 66 -0.43 -11.52 3.39
CA SER A 66 -0.04 -10.12 3.43
C SER A 66 -0.55 -9.40 4.70
N ILE A 67 -0.98 -10.14 5.72
CA ILE A 67 -1.52 -9.58 6.97
C ILE A 67 -0.39 -9.45 7.99
N PHE A 68 -0.14 -8.22 8.44
CA PHE A 68 0.89 -7.91 9.42
C PHE A 68 0.30 -7.84 10.81
N PHE A 69 0.72 -8.74 11.69
CA PHE A 69 0.23 -8.87 13.05
C PHE A 69 1.17 -8.19 14.03
N ASP A 70 0.65 -7.20 14.73
CA ASP A 70 1.23 -6.61 15.92
C ASP A 70 0.60 -7.27 17.15
N ARG A 71 1.35 -8.22 17.73
CA ARG A 71 0.86 -9.02 18.86
C ARG A 71 0.77 -8.21 20.15
N GLU A 72 1.65 -7.21 20.32
CA GLU A 72 1.70 -6.40 21.53
C GLU A 72 0.40 -5.59 21.70
N ASN A 73 -0.09 -5.01 20.61
CA ASN A 73 -1.34 -4.24 20.61
C ASN A 73 -2.55 -5.04 20.12
N ASN A 74 -2.36 -6.33 19.84
CA ASN A 74 -3.38 -7.22 19.28
C ASN A 74 -4.05 -6.65 18.01
N LYS A 75 -3.23 -6.14 17.09
CA LYS A 75 -3.65 -5.45 15.87
C LYS A 75 -3.27 -6.20 14.59
N LEU A 76 -4.25 -6.39 13.70
CA LEU A 76 -4.04 -6.95 12.37
C LEU A 76 -4.05 -5.83 11.34
N HIS A 77 -2.91 -5.59 10.73
CA HIS A 77 -2.73 -4.58 9.71
C HIS A 77 -2.74 -5.21 8.32
N PHE A 78 -3.37 -4.54 7.37
CA PHE A 78 -3.35 -4.95 5.96
C PHE A 78 -3.43 -3.73 5.05
N LYS A 79 -2.95 -3.91 3.82
CA LYS A 79 -2.79 -2.84 2.84
C LYS A 79 -3.79 -3.00 1.70
N ILE A 80 -4.62 -1.98 1.49
CA ILE A 80 -5.46 -1.83 0.30
C ILE A 80 -4.84 -0.79 -0.61
N LEU A 81 -4.50 -1.21 -1.83
CA LEU A 81 -4.02 -0.30 -2.86
C LEU A 81 -5.20 0.33 -3.61
N LEU A 82 -5.24 1.66 -3.67
CA LEU A 82 -6.17 2.41 -4.51
C LEU A 82 -5.46 2.82 -5.79
N HIS A 83 -6.03 2.45 -6.94
CA HIS A 83 -5.57 2.94 -8.24
C HIS A 83 -5.53 4.47 -8.27
N ASP A 84 -4.59 5.06 -9.01
CA ASP A 84 -4.38 6.51 -9.05
C ASP A 84 -5.62 7.28 -9.53
N LYS A 85 -6.45 6.64 -10.37
CA LYS A 85 -7.76 7.11 -10.85
C LYS A 85 -8.89 6.93 -9.83
N SER A 86 -8.63 6.50 -8.59
CA SER A 86 -9.66 6.40 -7.55
C SER A 86 -10.33 7.74 -7.24
N HIS A 87 -9.65 8.87 -7.52
CA HIS A 87 -10.20 10.22 -7.33
C HIS A 87 -11.41 10.54 -8.24
N TYR A 88 -11.64 9.78 -9.31
CA TYR A 88 -12.87 9.90 -10.12
C TYR A 88 -14.09 9.31 -9.38
N CYS A 89 -13.88 8.44 -8.38
CA CYS A 89 -14.91 7.95 -7.48
C CYS A 89 -14.88 8.80 -6.20
N ALA A 90 -15.91 9.63 -5.99
CA ALA A 90 -15.89 10.65 -4.94
C ALA A 90 -15.61 10.09 -3.53
N LYS A 91 -16.09 8.87 -3.23
CA LYS A 91 -15.90 8.19 -1.95
C LYS A 91 -14.55 7.47 -1.79
N LEU A 92 -13.82 7.24 -2.89
CA LEU A 92 -12.49 6.63 -2.87
C LEU A 92 -11.35 7.66 -2.93
N HIS A 93 -11.67 8.95 -2.98
CA HIS A 93 -10.67 10.00 -2.85
C HIS A 93 -10.09 10.03 -1.44
N MET A 94 -8.76 10.03 -1.29
CA MET A 94 -8.09 9.95 0.01
C MET A 94 -8.55 11.02 1.02
N GLY A 95 -8.76 12.28 0.60
CA GLY A 95 -9.27 13.34 1.49
C GLY A 95 -10.77 13.22 1.84
N ARG A 96 -11.50 12.33 1.17
CA ARG A 96 -12.86 11.92 1.58
C ARG A 96 -12.79 10.79 2.59
N ILE A 97 -11.94 9.79 2.34
CA ILE A 97 -11.65 8.69 3.27
C ILE A 97 -11.16 9.25 4.63
N GLU A 98 -10.14 10.11 4.63
CA GLU A 98 -9.64 10.79 5.84
C GLU A 98 -10.77 11.40 6.68
N ARG A 99 -11.68 12.12 6.02
CA ARG A 99 -12.80 12.81 6.67
C ARG A 99 -13.86 11.84 7.18
N ASP A 100 -14.27 10.90 6.34
CA ASP A 100 -15.36 9.97 6.64
C ASP A 100 -14.96 8.98 7.76
N TYR A 101 -13.67 8.64 7.86
CA TYR A 101 -13.12 7.75 8.90
C TYR A 101 -12.40 8.48 10.05
N ASN A 102 -12.39 9.81 10.05
CA ASN A 102 -11.71 10.65 11.05
C ASN A 102 -10.26 10.20 11.33
N SER A 103 -9.50 9.96 10.26
CA SER A 103 -8.13 9.44 10.34
C SER A 103 -7.19 10.29 9.52
N PRO A 104 -6.07 10.79 10.10
CA PRO A 104 -5.18 11.69 9.42
C PRO A 104 -4.52 11.02 8.22
N MET A 105 -4.31 11.81 7.17
CA MET A 105 -3.56 11.36 6.02
C MET A 105 -2.07 11.67 6.12
N PHE A 106 -1.25 10.63 5.93
CA PHE A 106 0.20 10.75 5.88
C PHE A 106 0.65 10.86 4.41
N TRP A 107 0.89 12.09 3.97
CA TRP A 107 1.35 12.39 2.60
C TRP A 107 2.86 12.22 2.45
N SER A 108 3.28 11.53 1.38
CA SER A 108 4.67 11.49 0.96
C SER A 108 4.83 12.01 -0.48
N LYS A 109 5.93 12.74 -0.71
CA LYS A 109 6.42 12.95 -2.09
C LYS A 109 7.04 11.64 -2.59
N ILE A 110 7.29 11.55 -3.89
CA ILE A 110 8.08 10.44 -4.43
C ILE A 110 9.48 10.52 -3.83
N GLU A 111 9.90 9.39 -3.29
CA GLU A 111 11.24 9.15 -2.76
C GLU A 111 11.86 7.94 -3.44
N PHE A 112 13.19 7.90 -3.52
CA PHE A 112 13.90 6.81 -4.18
C PHE A 112 14.66 5.98 -3.20
N ARG A 113 14.71 4.67 -3.45
CA ARG A 113 15.43 3.69 -2.65
C ARG A 113 16.33 2.84 -3.52
N ASP A 114 17.40 2.29 -2.97
CA ASP A 114 18.20 1.28 -3.64
C ASP A 114 17.53 -0.11 -3.58
N LYS A 115 18.23 -1.11 -4.10
CA LYS A 115 17.79 -2.52 -4.11
C LYS A 115 17.61 -3.13 -2.71
N ASP A 116 18.26 -2.54 -1.71
CA ASP A 116 18.23 -2.99 -0.31
C ASP A 116 17.13 -2.24 0.48
N GLY A 117 16.38 -1.35 -0.18
CA GLY A 117 15.27 -0.60 0.37
C GLY A 117 15.68 0.70 1.09
N LEU A 118 16.95 1.08 1.06
CA LEU A 118 17.46 2.28 1.71
C LEU A 118 17.28 3.52 0.84
N TYR A 119 16.95 4.66 1.44
CA TYR A 119 16.70 5.90 0.70
C TYR A 119 17.96 6.48 0.06
N ILE A 120 17.83 6.93 -1.19
CA ILE A 120 18.89 7.59 -1.94
C ILE A 120 18.61 9.10 -1.97
N ASP A 121 19.39 9.84 -1.19
CA ASP A 121 19.27 11.30 -1.14
C ASP A 121 19.60 11.95 -2.48
N SER A 122 18.88 13.03 -2.79
CA SER A 122 19.06 13.88 -3.98
C SER A 122 18.83 13.21 -5.34
N LEU A 123 18.58 11.90 -5.43
CA LEU A 123 18.32 11.22 -6.69
C LEU A 123 17.10 11.83 -7.41
N GLY A 124 16.02 12.12 -6.68
CA GLY A 124 14.85 12.80 -7.24
C GLY A 124 15.09 14.24 -7.73
N LYS A 125 16.23 14.87 -7.40
CA LYS A 125 16.67 16.12 -8.04
C LYS A 125 17.52 15.83 -9.27
N GLN A 126 18.41 14.85 -9.19
CA GLN A 126 19.29 14.44 -10.30
C GLN A 126 18.49 13.93 -11.50
N LEU A 127 17.40 13.18 -11.26
CA LEU A 127 16.54 12.66 -12.31
C LEU A 127 15.69 13.76 -12.99
N ARG A 128 15.59 14.97 -12.43
CA ARG A 128 14.87 16.07 -13.07
C ARG A 128 15.65 16.54 -14.29
N GLY A 129 15.09 16.29 -15.48
CA GLY A 129 15.72 16.63 -16.74
C GLY A 129 16.59 15.51 -17.34
N CYS A 130 16.66 14.34 -16.69
CA CYS A 130 17.22 13.15 -17.30
C CYS A 130 16.33 12.66 -18.46
N SER A 131 16.97 12.07 -19.47
CA SER A 131 16.26 11.34 -20.53
C SER A 131 15.62 10.06 -19.99
N GLY A 132 14.59 9.53 -20.67
CA GLY A 132 13.93 8.28 -20.28
C GLY A 132 14.89 7.09 -20.21
N ASP A 133 15.92 7.03 -21.06
CA ASP A 133 16.96 5.99 -21.03
C ASP A 133 17.81 6.05 -19.76
N GLN A 134 18.18 7.26 -19.32
CA GLN A 134 18.92 7.44 -18.07
C GLN A 134 18.10 7.00 -16.87
N VAL A 135 16.81 7.33 -16.84
CA VAL A 135 15.90 6.85 -15.78
C VAL A 135 15.84 5.32 -15.79
N ARG A 136 15.66 4.68 -16.96
CA ARG A 136 15.67 3.21 -17.10
C ARG A 136 16.96 2.56 -16.63
N ALA A 137 18.11 3.19 -16.87
CA ALA A 137 19.39 2.67 -16.38
C ALA A 137 19.43 2.61 -14.84
N TYR A 138 18.92 3.64 -14.14
CA TYR A 138 18.80 3.60 -12.67
C TYR A 138 17.85 2.49 -12.20
N ILE A 139 16.73 2.26 -12.90
CA ILE A 139 15.81 1.13 -12.61
C ILE A 139 16.55 -0.21 -12.69
N SER A 140 17.34 -0.39 -13.76
CA SER A 140 18.08 -1.64 -13.98
C SER A 140 19.08 -1.98 -12.86
N GLN A 141 19.45 -1.00 -12.03
CA GLN A 141 20.30 -1.17 -10.86
C GLN A 141 19.52 -1.57 -9.59
N GLY A 142 18.20 -1.77 -9.70
CA GLY A 142 17.31 -2.14 -8.60
C GLY A 142 16.81 -0.95 -7.77
N ILE A 143 17.00 0.28 -8.23
CA ILE A 143 16.45 1.47 -7.58
C ILE A 143 14.93 1.46 -7.69
N SER A 144 14.22 1.98 -6.69
CA SER A 144 12.76 1.98 -6.57
C SER A 144 12.21 3.35 -6.20
N GLY A 145 11.26 3.88 -6.97
CA GLY A 145 10.51 5.09 -6.61
C GLY A 145 9.26 4.74 -5.82
N VAL A 146 9.05 5.40 -4.67
CA VAL A 146 7.93 5.13 -3.76
C VAL A 146 7.24 6.42 -3.34
N SER A 147 5.92 6.47 -3.49
CA SER A 147 5.03 7.47 -2.90
C SER A 147 3.93 6.74 -2.15
N GLU A 148 3.80 7.04 -0.86
CA GLU A 148 2.86 6.38 0.04
C GLU A 148 2.03 7.45 0.71
N ASN A 149 0.86 7.67 0.12
CA ASN A 149 -0.17 8.49 0.74
C ASN A 149 -1.11 7.53 1.45
N VAL A 150 -1.05 7.53 2.78
CA VAL A 150 -1.68 6.52 3.62
C VAL A 150 -2.75 7.15 4.49
N VAL A 151 -3.92 6.51 4.56
CA VAL A 151 -4.95 6.75 5.57
C VAL A 151 -5.28 5.42 6.22
N SER A 152 -5.21 5.37 7.55
CA SER A 152 -5.45 4.13 8.30
C SER A 152 -6.84 4.14 8.94
N TYR A 153 -7.68 3.17 8.62
CA TYR A 153 -8.98 2.98 9.26
C TYR A 153 -8.91 1.80 10.23
N GLN A 154 -9.40 1.98 11.45
CA GLN A 154 -9.37 0.96 12.49
C GLN A 154 -10.77 0.60 12.98
N ARG A 155 -10.98 -0.68 13.26
CA ARG A 155 -12.20 -1.22 13.85
C ARG A 155 -11.94 -2.48 14.66
N ASN A 156 -12.82 -2.77 15.61
CA ASN A 156 -12.76 -4.01 16.36
C ASN A 156 -13.45 -5.15 15.59
N LEU A 157 -12.83 -6.33 15.58
CA LEU A 157 -13.35 -7.52 14.92
C LEU A 157 -12.98 -8.78 15.72
N GLN A 158 -13.98 -9.42 16.32
CA GLN A 158 -13.84 -10.68 17.09
C GLN A 158 -12.65 -10.69 18.09
N GLY A 159 -12.47 -9.59 18.82
CA GLY A 159 -11.41 -9.45 19.82
C GLY A 159 -10.06 -8.95 19.29
N TYR A 160 -9.92 -8.78 17.97
CA TYR A 160 -8.78 -8.12 17.33
C TYR A 160 -9.11 -6.68 16.96
N SER A 161 -8.09 -5.82 16.95
CA SER A 161 -8.19 -4.51 16.30
C SER A 161 -7.67 -4.64 14.86
N VAL A 162 -8.53 -4.37 13.89
CA VAL A 162 -8.23 -4.55 12.46
C VAL A 162 -7.99 -3.18 11.86
N VAL A 163 -6.81 -3.00 11.29
CA VAL A 163 -6.31 -1.74 10.74
C VAL A 163 -6.13 -1.86 9.23
N THR A 164 -6.99 -1.18 8.49
CA THR A 164 -6.92 -1.05 7.03
C THR A 164 -6.05 0.14 6.67
N HIS A 165 -4.98 -0.08 5.92
CA HIS A 165 -4.17 1.00 5.34
C HIS A 165 -4.58 1.22 3.89
N PHE A 166 -5.30 2.32 3.63
CA PHE A 166 -5.59 2.76 2.27
C PHE A 166 -4.36 3.49 1.73
N VAL A 167 -3.81 2.98 0.63
CA VAL A 167 -2.60 3.54 0.02
C VAL A 167 -2.91 3.93 -1.41
N ARG A 168 -2.78 5.22 -1.73
CA ARG A 168 -2.87 5.66 -3.12
C ARG A 168 -1.57 5.33 -3.84
N ALA A 169 -1.70 4.60 -4.93
CA ALA A 169 -0.61 4.41 -5.86
C ALA A 169 -0.56 5.65 -6.77
N ALA A 170 0.50 6.47 -6.71
CA ALA A 170 0.52 7.81 -7.33
C ALA A 170 1.62 8.01 -8.40
N GLU A 171 1.33 8.88 -9.37
CA GLU A 171 2.22 9.46 -10.41
C GLU A 171 2.86 10.78 -9.94
N PRO A 172 4.01 11.27 -10.48
CA PRO A 172 4.46 11.14 -11.88
C PRO A 172 5.83 10.46 -12.12
N ASN A 173 5.84 9.58 -13.13
CA ASN A 173 6.96 8.91 -13.82
C ASN A 173 7.86 8.04 -12.94
N THR A 174 8.16 6.78 -13.23
CA THR A 174 8.23 6.01 -14.49
C THR A 174 8.39 4.57 -13.99
N ASP A 175 7.69 3.52 -14.42
CA ASP A 175 8.22 2.14 -14.55
C ASP A 175 8.89 1.36 -13.35
N ILE A 176 9.31 2.00 -12.25
CA ILE A 176 10.54 1.58 -11.56
C ILE A 176 10.34 0.33 -10.67
N ASN A 177 9.24 0.17 -9.92
CA ASN A 177 9.11 -1.05 -9.12
C ASN A 177 7.67 -1.39 -8.71
N VAL A 178 6.86 -1.76 -9.71
CA VAL A 178 5.51 -2.33 -9.49
C VAL A 178 5.56 -3.47 -8.46
N LYS A 179 6.64 -4.28 -8.44
CA LYS A 179 6.82 -5.33 -7.44
C LYS A 179 6.85 -4.78 -6.01
N THR A 180 7.56 -3.69 -5.74
CA THR A 180 7.55 -3.04 -4.42
C THR A 180 6.19 -2.43 -4.08
N VAL A 181 5.53 -1.78 -5.04
CA VAL A 181 4.20 -1.18 -4.82
C VAL A 181 3.17 -2.23 -4.42
N PHE A 182 3.15 -3.36 -5.14
CA PHE A 182 2.26 -4.49 -4.88
C PHE A 182 2.76 -5.45 -3.79
N SER A 183 3.98 -5.25 -3.28
CA SER A 183 4.49 -6.06 -2.18
C SER A 183 3.56 -5.93 -0.97
N ARG A 184 3.20 -7.09 -0.42
CA ARG A 184 2.34 -7.21 0.77
C ARG A 184 1.00 -6.47 0.63
N VAL A 185 0.50 -6.30 -0.60
CA VAL A 185 -0.87 -5.82 -0.85
C VAL A 185 -1.84 -6.97 -0.61
N THR A 186 -2.92 -6.68 0.11
CA THR A 186 -4.00 -7.64 0.37
C THR A 186 -5.10 -7.52 -0.68
N ALA A 187 -5.51 -6.29 -0.98
CA ALA A 187 -6.52 -6.03 -1.99
C ALA A 187 -6.18 -4.79 -2.81
N CYS A 188 -6.70 -4.72 -4.04
CA CYS A 188 -6.59 -3.56 -4.90
C CYS A 188 -7.95 -3.12 -5.41
N ILE A 189 -8.27 -1.83 -5.25
CA ILE A 189 -9.44 -1.21 -5.86
C ILE A 189 -9.00 -0.53 -7.16
N PHE A 190 -9.41 -1.11 -8.28
CA PHE A 190 -8.98 -0.72 -9.61
C PHE A 190 -10.09 0.02 -10.35
N VAL A 191 -9.81 1.27 -10.72
CA VAL A 191 -10.76 2.14 -11.44
C VAL A 191 -10.27 2.34 -12.87
N ASN A 192 -10.85 1.65 -13.85
CA ASN A 192 -10.45 1.83 -15.24
C ASN A 192 -11.11 3.09 -15.83
N THR A 193 -10.34 4.03 -16.38
CA THR A 193 -10.90 5.25 -16.99
C THR A 193 -10.49 5.40 -18.46
N CYS A 194 -11.26 6.20 -19.21
CA CYS A 194 -11.15 6.44 -20.66
C CYS A 194 -9.83 7.06 -21.14
N GLU A 195 -8.93 7.43 -20.22
CA GLU A 195 -7.80 8.26 -20.59
C GLU A 195 -6.72 7.42 -21.27
N LYS A 196 -6.33 7.86 -22.48
CA LYS A 196 -5.16 7.37 -23.24
C LYS A 196 -3.83 7.67 -22.55
N SER A 197 -3.83 8.03 -21.26
CA SER A 197 -2.63 8.33 -20.51
C SER A 197 -1.97 7.03 -20.07
N PHE A 198 -0.71 6.84 -20.45
CA PHE A 198 0.18 5.81 -19.96
C PHE A 198 0.39 5.98 -18.45
N SER A 199 -0.54 5.48 -17.63
CA SER A 199 -0.33 5.45 -16.19
C SER A 199 0.63 4.31 -15.84
N ASN A 200 1.51 4.54 -14.87
CA ASN A 200 2.52 3.56 -14.45
C ASN A 200 1.92 2.30 -13.78
N LEU A 201 0.65 2.37 -13.39
CA LEU A 201 -0.13 1.25 -12.85
C LEU A 201 -1.32 0.96 -13.75
N SER A 202 -1.02 0.80 -15.04
CA SER A 202 -1.99 0.45 -16.06
C SER A 202 -1.92 -1.03 -16.38
N LEU A 203 -3.05 -1.53 -16.87
CA LEU A 203 -3.17 -2.85 -17.46
C LEU A 203 -2.11 -3.13 -18.53
N ASP A 204 -1.82 -2.13 -19.38
CA ASP A 204 -0.83 -2.21 -20.46
C ASP A 204 0.55 -2.59 -19.93
N GLN A 205 0.99 -1.95 -18.84
CA GLN A 205 2.25 -2.28 -18.19
C GLN A 205 2.24 -3.68 -17.59
N PHE A 206 1.16 -4.07 -16.92
CA PHE A 206 1.07 -5.42 -16.33
C PHE A 206 1.16 -6.49 -17.41
N GLN A 207 0.51 -6.30 -18.56
CA GLN A 207 0.51 -7.28 -19.65
C GLN A 207 1.92 -7.61 -20.17
N HIS A 208 2.85 -6.66 -20.14
CA HIS A 208 4.23 -6.83 -20.60
C HIS A 208 5.22 -7.30 -19.51
N ARG A 209 4.77 -7.45 -18.25
CA ARG A 209 5.61 -7.73 -17.07
C ARG A 209 5.25 -9.08 -16.46
N ALA A 210 5.49 -10.18 -17.19
CA ALA A 210 5.11 -11.53 -16.78
C ALA A 210 5.71 -11.97 -15.43
N GLU A 211 6.86 -11.41 -15.06
CA GLU A 211 7.52 -11.62 -13.77
C GLU A 211 6.68 -11.14 -12.57
N LEU A 212 5.69 -10.26 -12.80
CA LEU A 212 4.79 -9.76 -11.77
C LEU A 212 3.55 -10.63 -11.56
N TYR A 213 3.22 -11.54 -12.49
CA TYR A 213 1.96 -12.29 -12.45
C TYR A 213 1.75 -13.05 -11.13
N PRO A 214 2.76 -13.75 -10.55
CA PRO A 214 2.57 -14.42 -9.27
C PRO A 214 2.20 -13.45 -8.13
N LEU A 215 2.80 -12.25 -8.13
CA LEU A 215 2.49 -11.22 -7.13
C LEU A 215 1.08 -10.66 -7.34
N LEU A 216 0.72 -10.34 -8.58
CA LEU A 216 -0.61 -9.81 -8.92
C LEU A 216 -1.73 -10.84 -8.67
N LYS A 217 -1.46 -12.13 -8.89
CA LYS A 217 -2.38 -13.23 -8.60
C LYS A 217 -2.74 -13.35 -7.12
N SER A 218 -1.81 -12.99 -6.22
CA SER A 218 -2.03 -13.06 -4.77
C SER A 218 -2.90 -11.93 -4.19
N VAL A 219 -3.25 -10.93 -5.01
CA VAL A 219 -4.04 -9.77 -4.61
C VAL A 219 -5.51 -10.03 -4.93
N TYR A 220 -6.40 -9.66 -4.01
CA TYR A 220 -7.84 -9.67 -4.30
C TYR A 220 -8.24 -8.38 -5.02
N TRP A 221 -8.79 -8.49 -6.23
CA TRP A 221 -9.08 -7.34 -7.08
C TRP A 221 -10.54 -6.92 -7.04
N TYR A 222 -10.77 -5.63 -6.82
CA TYR A 222 -12.08 -5.00 -6.91
C TYR A 222 -12.10 -4.05 -8.11
N VAL A 223 -12.67 -4.52 -9.22
CA VAL A 223 -12.69 -3.79 -10.49
C VAL A 223 -13.97 -2.97 -10.58
N ILE A 224 -13.84 -1.65 -10.69
CA ILE A 224 -14.98 -0.75 -10.89
C ILE A 224 -15.28 -0.65 -12.38
N ASP A 225 -16.49 -1.05 -12.77
CA ASP A 225 -17.03 -1.09 -14.13
C ASP A 225 -17.34 0.32 -14.67
N ALA A 226 -16.31 1.13 -14.80
CA ALA A 226 -16.44 2.49 -15.30
C ALA A 226 -16.41 2.50 -16.84
N ILE A 227 -15.34 1.96 -17.46
CA ILE A 227 -15.14 1.95 -18.92
C ILE A 227 -14.27 0.75 -19.33
N GLN A 228 -14.71 -0.04 -20.31
CA GLN A 228 -14.00 -1.23 -20.82
C GLN A 228 -13.45 -2.17 -19.72
N PRO A 229 -14.27 -2.56 -18.72
CA PRO A 229 -13.83 -3.46 -17.65
C PRO A 229 -13.29 -4.79 -18.21
N GLU A 230 -13.80 -5.24 -19.35
CA GLU A 230 -13.46 -6.51 -19.99
C GLU A 230 -11.95 -6.66 -20.19
N ARG A 231 -11.25 -5.57 -20.54
CA ARG A 231 -9.79 -5.63 -20.73
C ARG A 231 -9.05 -5.99 -19.44
N VAL A 232 -9.51 -5.43 -18.32
CA VAL A 232 -8.91 -5.68 -17.01
C VAL A 232 -9.30 -7.07 -16.52
N THR A 233 -10.59 -7.43 -16.63
CA THR A 233 -11.07 -8.75 -16.19
C THR A 233 -10.47 -9.88 -17.03
N ASP A 234 -10.31 -9.72 -18.34
CA ASP A 234 -9.67 -10.72 -19.22
C ASP A 234 -8.21 -10.96 -18.82
N PHE A 235 -7.49 -9.89 -18.45
CA PHE A 235 -6.12 -10.02 -17.94
C PHE A 235 -6.07 -10.71 -16.58
N LEU A 236 -6.94 -10.30 -15.63
CA LEU A 236 -7.01 -10.92 -14.31
C LEU A 236 -7.39 -12.40 -14.41
N GLN A 237 -8.31 -12.76 -15.30
CA GLN A 237 -8.63 -14.15 -15.65
C GLN A 237 -7.43 -14.88 -16.25
N LYS A 238 -6.70 -14.26 -17.19
CA LYS A 238 -5.49 -14.85 -17.81
C LYS A 238 -4.43 -15.19 -16.77
N ILE A 239 -4.26 -14.39 -15.73
CA ILE A 239 -3.29 -14.65 -14.65
C ILE A 239 -3.90 -15.44 -13.48
N GLU A 240 -5.16 -15.88 -13.61
CA GLU A 240 -5.92 -16.61 -12.59
C GLU A 240 -6.00 -15.86 -11.23
N ALA A 241 -6.12 -14.53 -11.27
CA ALA A 241 -6.31 -13.71 -10.08
C ALA A 241 -7.78 -13.71 -9.64
N ASP A 242 -8.01 -13.69 -8.34
CA ASP A 242 -9.35 -13.50 -7.78
C ASP A 242 -9.81 -12.05 -7.97
N PHE A 243 -10.99 -11.86 -8.54
CA PHE A 243 -11.55 -10.52 -8.74
C PHE A 243 -13.07 -10.48 -8.60
N LYS A 244 -13.56 -9.29 -8.21
CA LYS A 244 -14.97 -8.91 -8.18
C LYS A 244 -15.18 -7.69 -9.05
N LEU A 245 -16.13 -7.79 -9.99
CA LEU A 245 -16.58 -6.67 -10.81
C LEU A 245 -17.72 -5.93 -10.07
N MET A 246 -17.59 -4.62 -9.91
CA MET A 246 -18.54 -3.76 -9.22
C MET A 246 -19.07 -2.69 -10.17
N GLN A 247 -20.37 -2.43 -10.13
CA GLN A 247 -21.00 -1.45 -11.01
C GLN A 247 -20.55 -0.02 -10.69
N TYR A 248 -20.22 0.78 -11.71
CA TYR A 248 -19.79 2.15 -11.50
C TYR A 248 -20.97 3.08 -11.17
N ASP A 249 -20.87 3.70 -10.01
CA ASP A 249 -21.63 4.87 -9.60
C ASP A 249 -20.70 5.88 -8.89
N VAL A 250 -20.76 7.13 -9.34
CA VAL A 250 -19.95 8.26 -8.84
C VAL A 250 -20.19 8.52 -7.35
N LYS A 251 -21.42 8.28 -6.86
CA LYS A 251 -21.84 8.56 -5.48
C LYS A 251 -21.73 7.35 -4.57
N TYR A 252 -21.51 6.16 -5.14
CA TYR A 252 -21.45 4.93 -4.39
C TYR A 252 -20.22 4.87 -3.49
N ASP A 253 -20.41 4.38 -2.27
CA ASP A 253 -19.34 4.17 -1.31
C ASP A 253 -18.85 2.73 -1.40
N TYR A 254 -17.95 2.48 -2.36
CA TYR A 254 -17.38 1.15 -2.59
C TYR A 254 -16.70 0.55 -1.35
N LEU A 255 -16.24 1.38 -0.41
CA LEU A 255 -15.61 0.88 0.81
C LEU A 255 -16.61 0.15 1.72
N GLN A 256 -17.88 0.54 1.71
CA GLN A 256 -18.93 -0.14 2.49
C GLN A 256 -19.18 -1.57 2.00
N GLU A 257 -18.93 -1.85 0.73
CA GLU A 257 -19.05 -3.19 0.17
C GLU A 257 -17.77 -4.01 0.38
N ILE A 258 -16.61 -3.38 0.18
CA ILE A 258 -15.31 -4.05 0.14
C ILE A 258 -14.80 -4.40 1.54
N LEU A 259 -14.94 -3.49 2.52
CA LEU A 259 -14.39 -3.68 3.85
C LEU A 259 -14.96 -4.95 4.54
N PRO A 260 -16.29 -5.17 4.59
CA PRO A 260 -16.87 -6.39 5.15
C PRO A 260 -16.34 -7.70 4.55
N GLU A 261 -16.09 -7.71 3.24
CA GLU A 261 -15.57 -8.89 2.56
C GLU A 261 -14.12 -9.17 2.96
N ILE A 262 -13.26 -8.15 2.95
CA ILE A 262 -11.86 -8.29 3.37
C ILE A 262 -11.78 -8.73 4.82
N GLU A 263 -12.63 -8.19 5.69
CA GLU A 263 -12.68 -8.58 7.10
C GLU A 263 -13.13 -10.02 7.29
N THR A 264 -14.11 -10.47 6.50
CA THR A 264 -14.54 -11.88 6.51
C THR A 264 -13.41 -12.78 6.06
N MET A 265 -12.66 -12.38 5.04
CA MET A 265 -11.44 -13.10 4.60
C MET A 265 -10.39 -13.15 5.70
N ILE A 266 -10.12 -12.05 6.40
CA ILE A 266 -9.19 -12.01 7.54
C ILE A 266 -9.66 -12.97 8.63
N LEU A 267 -10.94 -12.97 8.99
CA LEU A 267 -11.50 -13.90 9.98
C LEU A 267 -11.33 -15.36 9.56
N ASN A 268 -11.58 -15.67 8.29
CA ASN A 268 -11.36 -17.01 7.76
C ASN A 268 -9.89 -17.41 7.92
N ILE A 269 -8.94 -16.55 7.57
CA ILE A 269 -7.50 -16.81 7.76
C ILE A 269 -7.18 -17.08 9.23
N LEU A 270 -7.70 -16.28 10.16
CA LEU A 270 -7.48 -16.45 11.60
C LEU A 270 -8.08 -17.74 12.15
N SER A 271 -9.19 -18.21 11.58
CA SER A 271 -9.82 -19.47 12.00
C SER A 271 -9.02 -20.71 11.59
N HIS A 272 -8.36 -20.67 10.43
CA HIS A 272 -7.56 -21.80 9.92
C HIS A 272 -6.13 -21.83 10.46
N SER A 273 -5.66 -20.74 11.08
CA SER A 273 -4.33 -20.65 11.69
C SER A 273 -4.32 -21.01 13.19
N ARG A 274 -5.45 -21.50 13.72
CA ARG A 274 -5.59 -22.03 15.08
C ARG A 274 -5.52 -23.55 15.18
N ASP A 275 -5.42 -24.24 14.03
CA ASP A 275 -5.19 -25.69 13.91
C ASP A 275 -3.72 -25.97 13.53
#